data_AF-A0A955G049-F1
#
_entry.id   AF-A0A955G049-F1
#
_cell.length_a   1.000
_cell.length_b   1.000
_cell.length_c   1.000
_cell.angle_alpha   90.00
_cell.angle_beta   90.00
_cell.angle_gamma   90.00
#
_symmetry.space_group_name_H-M   'P 1'
#
loop_
_entity.id
_entity.type
_entity.pdbx_description
1 polymer ?
#
loop_
_entity_poly.entity_id
_entity_poly.type
_entity_poly.pdbx_seq_one_letter_code
_entity_poly.pdbx_strand_id
1 'polypeptide(L)'
;GRVDRTSNTELAISSLISLMNDEEDEVRKEVAQVAPHLREHPLRPYAKLLSTLIKSSSYDHATPQLLLTLQYAPDKVDDLVLKAAQRFISVFGKDAADIRTGAAGDAHYVSELVVRGLAQSQDRTYRAKLLDILDQLLELGVYGINNVIAQSERL
;
A
#
# COMPACT_ATOMS: atom_id res chain seq x y z
N GLY A 1 -20.79 -30.58 -13.41
CA GLY A 1 -21.45 -29.34 -12.94
C GLY A 1 -20.49 -28.20 -13.10
N ARG A 2 -20.84 -27.18 -13.89
CA ARG A 2 -20.08 -25.93 -13.98
C ARG A 2 -20.46 -25.09 -12.77
N VAL A 3 -19.72 -25.25 -11.67
CA VAL A 3 -19.68 -24.21 -10.64
C VAL A 3 -19.15 -22.98 -11.37
N ASP A 4 -19.98 -21.95 -11.45
CA ASP A 4 -19.68 -20.74 -12.19
C ASP A 4 -18.38 -20.12 -11.64
N ARG A 5 -17.42 -19.83 -12.54
CA ARG A 5 -16.10 -19.30 -12.15
C ARG A 5 -16.25 -18.00 -11.35
N THR A 6 -17.30 -17.24 -11.62
CA THR A 6 -17.66 -15.99 -10.93
C THR A 6 -18.04 -16.21 -9.47
N SER A 7 -18.88 -17.22 -9.16
CA SER A 7 -19.25 -17.55 -7.77
C SER A 7 -18.05 -17.99 -6.93
N ASN A 8 -17.10 -18.70 -7.54
CA ASN A 8 -15.89 -19.14 -6.83
C ASN A 8 -14.96 -17.96 -6.51
N THR A 9 -14.83 -16.99 -7.42
CA THR A 9 -14.04 -15.77 -7.18
C THR A 9 -14.66 -14.90 -6.08
N GLU A 10 -15.99 -14.70 -6.08
CA GLU A 10 -16.66 -13.94 -5.03
C GLU A 10 -16.51 -14.59 -3.65
N LEU A 11 -16.64 -15.91 -3.58
CA LEU A 11 -16.42 -16.69 -2.35
C LEU A 11 -14.96 -16.63 -1.89
N ALA A 12 -14.00 -16.68 -2.81
CA ALA A 12 -12.59 -16.54 -2.46
C ALA A 12 -12.29 -15.15 -1.89
N ILE A 13 -12.81 -14.09 -2.52
CA ILE A 13 -12.63 -12.71 -2.05
C ILE A 13 -13.28 -12.51 -0.67
N SER A 14 -14.50 -13.01 -0.45
CA SER A 14 -15.17 -12.87 0.85
C SER A 14 -14.44 -13.64 1.96
N SER A 15 -13.92 -14.83 1.65
CA SER A 15 -13.13 -15.64 2.58
C SER A 15 -11.81 -14.96 2.95
N LEU A 16 -11.09 -14.40 1.98
CA LEU A 16 -9.89 -13.62 2.26
C LEU A 16 -10.21 -12.42 3.16
N ILE A 17 -11.29 -11.69 2.87
CA ILE A 17 -11.72 -10.55 3.69
C ILE A 17 -12.00 -10.95 5.14
N SER A 18 -12.65 -12.10 5.39
CA SER A 18 -12.92 -12.54 6.77
C SER A 18 -11.66 -12.94 7.54
N LEU A 19 -10.63 -13.43 6.84
CA LEU A 19 -9.38 -13.91 7.44
C LEU A 19 -8.33 -12.81 7.66
N MET A 20 -8.54 -11.61 7.12
CA MET A 20 -7.61 -10.47 7.25
C MET A 20 -7.36 -9.99 8.69
N ASN A 21 -8.25 -10.33 9.63
CA ASN A 21 -8.12 -10.04 11.05
C ASN A 21 -8.22 -11.31 11.89
N ASP A 22 -7.82 -12.45 11.33
CA ASP A 22 -7.79 -13.71 12.06
C ASP A 22 -6.89 -13.59 13.30
N GLU A 23 -7.25 -14.29 14.37
CA GLU A 23 -6.50 -14.29 15.62
C GLU A 23 -5.11 -14.92 15.42
N GLU A 24 -5.02 -15.91 14.55
CA GLU A 24 -3.78 -16.62 14.24
C GLU A 24 -2.88 -15.81 13.30
N ASP A 25 -1.65 -15.53 13.74
CA ASP A 25 -0.68 -14.73 12.98
C ASP A 25 -0.31 -15.36 11.63
N GLU A 26 -0.20 -16.69 11.59
CA GLU A 26 0.09 -17.42 10.35
C GLU A 26 -1.04 -17.28 9.33
N VAL A 27 -2.30 -17.27 9.75
CA VAL A 27 -3.43 -17.02 8.85
C VAL A 27 -3.34 -15.62 8.27
N ARG A 28 -3.01 -14.63 9.10
CA ARG A 28 -2.83 -13.25 8.64
C ARG A 28 -1.69 -13.11 7.62
N LYS A 29 -0.58 -13.83 7.81
CA LYS A 29 0.56 -13.89 6.88
C LYS A 29 0.18 -14.53 5.54
N GLU A 30 -0.59 -15.61 5.57
CA GLU A 30 -1.07 -16.26 4.35
C GLU A 30 -2.02 -15.35 3.57
N VAL A 31 -2.93 -14.66 4.25
CA VAL A 31 -3.82 -13.68 3.60
C VAL A 31 -3.02 -12.55 2.95
N ALA A 32 -1.93 -12.10 3.59
CA ALA A 32 -1.06 -11.06 3.05
C ALA A 32 -0.41 -11.44 1.70
N GLN A 33 -0.27 -12.73 1.39
CA GLN A 33 0.25 -13.21 0.09
C GLN A 33 -0.65 -12.86 -1.09
N VAL A 34 -1.88 -12.40 -0.87
CA VAL A 34 -2.73 -11.89 -1.96
C VAL A 34 -2.11 -10.68 -2.67
N ALA A 35 -1.34 -9.86 -1.95
CA ALA A 35 -0.75 -8.64 -2.51
C ALA A 35 0.23 -8.89 -3.68
N PRO A 36 1.27 -9.75 -3.56
CA PRO A 36 2.17 -10.02 -4.67
C PRO A 36 1.48 -10.70 -5.86
N HIS A 37 0.42 -11.48 -5.64
CA HIS A 37 -0.33 -12.12 -6.73
C HIS A 37 -1.09 -11.15 -7.63
N LEU A 38 -1.36 -9.94 -7.15
CA LEU A 38 -2.05 -8.89 -7.92
C LEU A 38 -1.09 -7.92 -8.64
N ARG A 39 0.24 -8.08 -8.46
CA ARG A 39 1.24 -7.21 -9.10
C ARG A 39 1.11 -7.23 -10.62
N GLU A 40 1.33 -6.09 -11.26
CA GLU A 40 1.25 -5.88 -12.73
C GLU A 40 -0.15 -6.12 -13.33
N HIS A 41 -1.17 -6.43 -12.52
CA HIS A 41 -2.55 -6.55 -12.96
C HIS A 41 -3.35 -5.28 -12.64
N PRO A 42 -4.42 -4.96 -13.38
CA PRO A 42 -5.34 -3.90 -13.00
C PRO A 42 -5.92 -4.14 -11.61
N LEU A 43 -5.80 -3.17 -10.71
CA LEU A 43 -6.18 -3.31 -9.31
C LEU A 43 -7.60 -2.80 -9.01
N ARG A 44 -8.21 -2.01 -9.91
CA ARG A 44 -9.58 -1.50 -9.75
C ARG A 44 -10.62 -2.60 -9.43
N PRO A 45 -10.61 -3.77 -10.08
CA PRO A 45 -11.53 -4.87 -9.73
C PRO A 45 -11.38 -5.35 -8.27
N TYR A 46 -10.19 -5.18 -7.68
CA TYR A 46 -9.84 -5.62 -6.34
C TYR A 46 -9.82 -4.48 -5.31
N ALA A 47 -10.28 -3.27 -5.67
CA ALA A 47 -10.16 -2.10 -4.81
C ALA A 47 -10.81 -2.28 -3.43
N LYS A 48 -11.95 -3.00 -3.35
CA LYS A 48 -12.59 -3.35 -2.08
C LYS A 48 -11.71 -4.28 -1.24
N LEU A 49 -11.19 -5.35 -1.84
CA LEU A 49 -10.30 -6.32 -1.18
C LEU A 49 -9.04 -5.62 -0.63
N LEU A 50 -8.35 -4.86 -1.49
CA LEU A 50 -7.12 -4.14 -1.12
C LEU A 50 -7.39 -3.06 -0.07
N SER A 51 -8.50 -2.32 -0.18
CA SER A 51 -8.87 -1.33 0.84
C SER A 51 -9.21 -1.97 2.18
N THR A 52 -9.73 -3.20 2.21
CA THR A 52 -9.95 -3.95 3.46
C THR A 52 -8.64 -4.48 4.01
N LEU A 53 -7.75 -5.01 3.16
CA LEU A 53 -6.42 -5.47 3.55
C LEU A 53 -5.64 -4.34 4.23
N ILE A 54 -5.64 -3.15 3.65
CA ILE A 54 -4.98 -1.96 4.22
C ILE A 54 -5.48 -1.62 5.62
N LYS A 55 -6.77 -1.83 5.91
CA LYS A 55 -7.34 -1.51 7.22
C LYS A 55 -7.15 -2.60 8.26
N SER A 56 -6.69 -3.78 7.85
CA SER A 56 -6.66 -4.98 8.66
C SER A 56 -5.34 -5.18 9.39
N SER A 57 -5.30 -6.19 10.27
CA SER A 57 -4.08 -6.64 10.95
C SER A 57 -3.13 -7.39 10.02
N SER A 58 -3.64 -7.99 8.92
CA SER A 58 -2.80 -8.55 7.86
C SER A 58 -1.98 -7.51 7.10
N TYR A 59 -2.28 -6.21 7.23
CA TYR A 59 -1.51 -5.16 6.58
C TYR A 59 -0.03 -5.20 6.98
N ASP A 60 0.25 -5.50 8.25
CA ASP A 60 1.61 -5.47 8.79
C ASP A 60 2.52 -6.45 8.04
N HIS A 61 1.98 -7.62 7.67
CA HIS A 61 2.65 -8.63 6.86
C HIS A 61 2.62 -8.33 5.36
N ALA A 62 1.58 -7.64 4.88
CA ALA A 62 1.41 -7.34 3.46
C ALA A 62 2.24 -6.13 2.99
N THR A 63 2.67 -5.27 3.91
CA THR A 63 3.17 -3.91 3.62
C THR A 63 4.22 -3.86 2.50
N PRO A 64 5.37 -4.59 2.59
CA PRO A 64 6.40 -4.50 1.54
C PRO A 64 5.85 -4.85 0.15
N GLN A 65 5.13 -5.98 0.07
CA GLN A 65 4.66 -6.51 -1.20
C GLN A 65 3.48 -5.71 -1.76
N LEU A 66 2.63 -5.17 -0.88
CA LEU A 66 1.51 -4.32 -1.25
C LEU A 66 1.98 -2.98 -1.82
N LEU A 67 2.98 -2.35 -1.22
CA LEU A 67 3.53 -1.09 -1.73
C LEU A 67 4.14 -1.29 -3.13
N LEU A 68 4.90 -2.36 -3.33
CA LEU A 68 5.39 -2.77 -4.66
C LEU A 68 4.24 -3.04 -5.65
N THR A 69 3.20 -3.76 -5.23
CA THR A 69 2.03 -4.03 -6.09
C THR A 69 1.32 -2.75 -6.51
N LEU A 70 1.15 -1.79 -5.61
CA LEU A 70 0.59 -0.47 -5.94
C LEU A 70 1.51 0.32 -6.87
N GLN A 71 2.82 0.16 -6.73
CA GLN A 71 3.79 0.85 -7.58
C GLN A 71 3.75 0.39 -9.04
N TYR A 72 3.51 -0.90 -9.29
CA TYR A 72 3.44 -1.47 -10.63
C TYR A 72 2.00 -1.60 -11.16
N ALA A 73 1.02 -0.95 -10.53
CA ALA A 73 -0.36 -0.97 -11.00
C ALA A 73 -0.48 -0.28 -12.38
N PRO A 74 -1.07 -0.94 -13.40
CA PRO A 74 -1.25 -0.35 -14.73
C PRO A 74 -2.43 0.62 -14.80
N ASP A 75 -3.30 0.65 -13.80
CA ASP A 75 -4.49 1.48 -13.72
C ASP A 75 -4.43 2.52 -12.58
N LYS A 76 -5.37 3.47 -12.59
CA LYS A 76 -5.40 4.58 -11.64
C LYS A 76 -5.75 4.07 -10.24
N VAL A 77 -4.80 4.07 -9.30
CA VAL A 77 -4.96 3.53 -7.93
C VAL A 77 -4.70 4.55 -6.82
N ASP A 78 -4.77 5.85 -7.10
CA ASP A 78 -4.50 6.96 -6.18
C ASP A 78 -5.12 6.78 -4.78
N ASP A 79 -6.39 6.34 -4.72
CA ASP A 79 -7.08 6.19 -3.45
C ASP A 79 -6.53 5.04 -2.59
N LEU A 80 -6.01 3.97 -3.22
CA LEU A 80 -5.34 2.87 -2.52
C LEU A 80 -3.94 3.27 -2.06
N VAL A 81 -3.22 4.01 -2.90
CA VAL A 81 -1.89 4.56 -2.57
C VAL A 81 -1.97 5.43 -1.33
N LEU A 82 -2.91 6.37 -1.31
CA LEU A 82 -3.11 7.26 -0.18
C LEU A 82 -3.45 6.50 1.11
N LYS A 83 -4.37 5.54 1.05
CA LYS A 83 -4.75 4.73 2.22
C LYS A 83 -3.58 3.90 2.74
N ALA A 84 -2.79 3.30 1.85
CA ALA A 84 -1.63 2.51 2.22
C ALA A 84 -0.56 3.39 2.87
N ALA A 85 -0.24 4.55 2.29
CA ALA A 85 0.73 5.47 2.87
C ALA A 85 0.31 6.00 4.25
N GLN A 86 -0.97 6.36 4.43
CA GLN A 86 -1.51 6.77 5.72
C GLN A 86 -1.44 5.65 6.76
N ARG A 87 -1.78 4.42 6.36
CA ARG A 87 -1.69 3.26 7.24
C ARG A 87 -0.25 2.95 7.63
N PHE A 88 0.68 3.01 6.68
CA PHE A 88 2.10 2.81 6.92
C PHE A 88 2.62 3.72 8.03
N ILE A 89 2.36 5.03 7.93
CA ILE A 89 2.77 6.00 8.96
C ILE A 89 2.12 5.68 10.31
N SER A 90 0.83 5.34 10.32
CA SER A 90 0.10 5.00 11.54
C SER A 90 0.62 3.74 12.24
N VAL A 91 1.11 2.74 11.49
CA VAL A 91 1.57 1.45 12.05
C VAL A 91 3.05 1.49 12.36
N PHE A 92 3.86 2.03 11.45
CA PHE A 92 5.31 1.88 11.48
C PHE A 92 6.06 3.19 11.74
N GLY A 93 5.40 4.33 11.94
CA GLY A 93 6.05 5.66 11.89
C GLY A 93 7.39 5.77 12.63
N LYS A 94 7.50 5.25 13.87
CA LYS A 94 8.77 5.25 14.62
C LYS A 94 9.80 4.25 14.09
N ASP A 95 9.34 3.07 13.65
CA ASP A 95 10.20 2.02 13.12
C ASP A 95 10.71 2.37 11.71
N ALA A 96 9.90 3.03 10.90
CA ALA A 96 10.23 3.53 9.56
C ALA A 96 11.37 4.57 9.57
N ALA A 97 11.58 5.24 10.71
CA ALA A 97 12.68 6.17 10.94
C ALA A 97 13.97 5.48 11.41
N ASP A 98 13.86 4.27 11.97
CA ASP A 98 15.01 3.49 12.44
C ASP A 98 15.54 2.60 11.30
N ILE A 99 16.65 3.03 10.70
CA ILE A 99 17.34 2.35 9.58
C ILE A 99 17.70 0.88 9.86
N ARG A 100 17.65 0.45 11.13
CA ARG A 100 17.91 -0.93 11.53
C ARG A 100 16.69 -1.84 11.39
N THR A 101 15.51 -1.30 11.08
CA THR A 101 14.26 -2.05 10.91
C THR A 101 13.96 -2.34 9.44
N GLY A 102 13.19 -3.40 9.18
CA GLY A 102 12.66 -3.66 7.83
C GLY A 102 11.76 -2.55 7.31
N ALA A 103 11.03 -1.86 8.20
CA ALA A 103 10.12 -0.78 7.85
C ALA A 103 10.84 0.44 7.24
N ALA A 104 12.10 0.69 7.58
CA ALA A 104 12.88 1.75 6.93
C ALA A 104 13.10 1.49 5.43
N GLY A 105 13.22 0.22 5.03
CA GLY A 105 13.26 -0.17 3.62
C GLY A 105 11.93 0.08 2.92
N ASP A 106 10.81 -0.21 3.59
CA ASP A 106 9.47 -0.03 3.04
C ASP A 106 9.08 1.45 2.89
N ALA A 107 9.60 2.32 3.76
CA ALA A 107 9.37 3.76 3.72
C ALA A 107 9.87 4.42 2.42
N HIS A 108 10.87 3.82 1.76
CA HIS A 108 11.31 4.22 0.43
C HIS A 108 10.19 4.07 -0.61
N TYR A 109 9.49 2.92 -0.63
CA TYR A 109 8.37 2.70 -1.56
C TYR A 109 7.22 3.67 -1.32
N VAL A 110 6.93 3.99 -0.05
CA VAL A 110 5.93 5.02 0.28
C VAL A 110 6.34 6.37 -0.27
N SER A 111 7.61 6.75 -0.13
CA SER A 111 8.14 8.02 -0.65
C SER A 111 7.99 8.12 -2.16
N GLU A 112 8.36 7.06 -2.90
CA GLU A 112 8.20 7.02 -4.37
C GLU A 112 6.73 7.11 -4.80
N LEU A 113 5.83 6.39 -4.11
CA LEU A 113 4.39 6.44 -4.34
C LEU A 113 3.83 7.86 -4.16
N VAL A 114 4.20 8.52 -3.06
CA VAL A 114 3.75 9.89 -2.73
C VAL A 114 4.26 10.90 -3.76
N VAL A 115 5.57 10.87 -4.05
CA VAL A 115 6.20 11.81 -4.98
C VAL A 115 5.64 11.64 -6.39
N ARG A 116 5.48 10.40 -6.87
CA ARG A 116 4.83 10.14 -8.15
C ARG A 116 3.38 10.64 -8.18
N GLY A 117 2.62 10.42 -7.11
CA GLY A 117 1.24 10.92 -7.01
C GLY A 117 1.18 12.46 -7.07
N LEU A 118 2.15 13.14 -6.43
CA LEU A 118 2.31 14.58 -6.51
C LEU A 118 2.72 15.05 -7.91
N ALA A 119 3.53 14.31 -8.65
CA ALA A 119 3.90 14.67 -10.02
C ALA A 119 2.72 14.48 -11.00
N GLN A 120 1.92 13.44 -10.82
CA GLN A 120 0.92 13.02 -11.81
C GLN A 120 -0.49 13.60 -11.58
N SER A 121 -0.84 13.97 -10.34
CA SER A 121 -2.20 14.40 -10.03
C SER A 121 -2.43 15.90 -10.23
N GLN A 122 -3.54 16.24 -10.88
CA GLN A 122 -4.08 17.60 -11.01
C GLN A 122 -5.16 17.90 -9.95
N ASP A 123 -5.59 16.90 -9.16
CA ASP A 123 -6.58 17.09 -8.10
C ASP A 123 -5.94 17.74 -6.87
N ARG A 124 -6.30 18.99 -6.60
CA ARG A 124 -5.77 19.77 -5.48
C ARG A 124 -6.01 19.12 -4.12
N THR A 125 -7.16 18.47 -3.93
CA THR A 125 -7.50 17.82 -2.65
C THR A 125 -6.63 16.59 -2.43
N TYR A 126 -6.44 15.80 -3.48
CA TYR A 126 -5.58 14.62 -3.40
C TYR A 126 -4.11 15.01 -3.18
N ARG A 127 -3.62 16.02 -3.91
CA ARG A 127 -2.27 16.56 -3.72
C ARG A 127 -2.03 17.05 -2.30
N ALA A 128 -2.98 17.78 -1.71
CA ALA A 128 -2.86 18.25 -0.33
C ALA A 128 -2.64 17.09 0.64
N LYS A 129 -3.42 16.01 0.51
CA LYS A 129 -3.27 14.82 1.36
C LYS A 129 -1.93 14.10 1.15
N LEU A 130 -1.39 14.12 -0.06
CA LEU A 130 -0.05 13.58 -0.34
C LEU A 130 1.06 14.46 0.25
N LEU A 131 0.89 15.78 0.25
CA LEU A 131 1.80 16.70 0.94
C LEU A 131 1.78 16.47 2.45
N ASP A 132 0.60 16.29 3.06
CA ASP A 132 0.50 15.97 4.49
C ASP A 132 1.30 14.70 4.85
N ILE A 133 1.27 13.68 3.98
CA ILE A 133 2.05 12.45 4.16
C ILE A 133 3.54 12.71 3.97
N LEU A 134 3.92 13.50 2.96
CA LEU A 134 5.31 13.87 2.73
C LEU A 134 5.90 14.60 3.94
N ASP A 135 5.16 15.55 4.51
CA ASP A 135 5.54 16.30 5.70
C ASP A 135 5.72 15.36 6.90
N GLN A 136 4.82 14.40 7.10
CA GLN A 136 4.96 13.38 8.15
C GLN A 136 6.20 12.50 7.96
N LEU A 137 6.51 12.07 6.73
CA LEU A 137 7.71 11.28 6.45
C LEU A 137 8.99 12.09 6.72
N LEU A 138 8.99 13.38 6.41
CA LEU A 138 10.08 14.31 6.71
C LEU A 138 10.25 14.51 8.22
N GLU A 139 9.15 14.71 8.95
CA GLU A 139 9.16 14.86 10.41
C GLU A 139 9.69 13.61 11.11
N LEU A 140 9.35 12.43 10.60
CA LEU A 140 9.86 11.15 11.08
C LEU A 140 11.35 10.94 10.74
N GLY A 141 11.93 11.74 9.83
CA GLY A 141 13.33 11.59 9.43
C GLY A 141 13.58 10.36 8.55
N VAL A 142 12.57 9.93 7.77
CA VAL A 142 12.69 8.78 6.87
C VAL A 142 13.86 8.98 5.90
N TYR A 143 14.80 8.04 5.91
CA TYR A 143 16.01 8.12 5.11
C TYR A 143 15.70 8.04 3.60
N GLY A 144 16.38 8.86 2.80
CA GLY A 144 16.31 8.81 1.33
C GLY A 144 15.17 9.63 0.70
N ILE A 145 14.25 10.20 1.47
CA ILE A 145 13.14 11.00 0.94
C ILE A 145 13.60 12.23 0.15
N ASN A 146 14.64 12.91 0.61
CA ASN A 146 15.24 14.06 -0.10
C ASN A 146 15.78 13.68 -1.48
N ASN A 147 16.28 12.45 -1.64
CA ASN A 147 16.76 11.96 -2.94
C ASN A 147 15.60 11.71 -3.90
N VAL A 148 14.48 11.17 -3.41
CA VAL A 148 13.28 10.93 -4.23
C VAL A 148 12.68 12.24 -4.71
N ILE A 149 12.60 13.26 -3.83
CA ILE A 149 12.14 14.62 -4.21
C ILE A 149 13.06 15.20 -5.29
N ALA A 150 14.37 15.20 -5.07
CA ALA A 150 15.34 15.77 -6.01
C ALA A 150 15.36 15.09 -7.38
N GLN A 151 14.99 13.80 -7.45
CA GLN A 151 14.83 13.10 -8.72
C GLN A 151 13.54 13.52 -9.44
N SER A 152 12.45 13.76 -8.70
CA SER A 152 11.18 14.19 -9.29
C SER A 152 11.20 15.60 -9.86
N GLU A 153 12.03 16.51 -9.33
CA GLU A 153 12.18 17.86 -9.86
C GLU A 153 12.92 17.91 -11.21
N ARG A 154 13.50 16.78 -11.64
CA ARG A 154 14.25 16.64 -12.90
C ARG A 154 13.43 16.03 -14.04
N LEU A 155 12.17 15.68 -13.78
CA LEU A 155 11.20 15.14 -14.75
C LEU A 155 10.29 16.25 -15.29
#